data_AF-A0ABD1VSC5-F1
#
_entry.id   AF-A0ABD1VSC5-F1
#
_cell.length_a   1.000
_cell.length_b   1.000
_cell.length_c   1.000
_cell.angle_alpha   90.00
_cell.angle_beta   90.00
_cell.angle_gamma   90.00
#
_symmetry.space_group_name_H-M   'P 1'
#
loop_
_entity.id
_entity.type
_entity.pdbx_description
1 polymer ?
#
loop_
_entity_poly.entity_id
_entity_poly.type
_entity_poly.pdbx_seq_one_letter_code
_entity_poly.pdbx_strand_id
1 'polypeptide(L)'
;MYLKKAFWSDGLNSESESESQSPVGDLVKSLDKHRLYREVTLALRTGLRDARAEFSFLRVTGLRNILKFLRSVAESDSTISLFCHSQSIPQLQVVPVLFQHSLKEIDDQRVTSLDHIFSVEPMKIVSPSTDAEVALALRVLEGCCLLHRESTILAHQHKAIPVLMNTLSTRGVLEQGACLDALISIMLDSSANQMDFEACNGIEEVALLIRDKQIEENLRLKCGEFLLLLIGHLNGREKPPMVTIHEDIRRFLGEKSASLIWAASQFGSTLDPEQRLTALHIQARRVLESIDLY
;
A
#
# COMPACT_ATOMS: atom_id res chain seq x y z
N MET A 1 -22.81 12.81 18.78
CA MET A 1 -21.70 13.34 19.60
C MET A 1 -20.74 14.06 18.68
N TYR A 2 -20.67 15.38 18.77
CA TYR A 2 -19.72 16.20 18.01
C TYR A 2 -18.31 15.89 18.50
N LEU A 3 -17.57 15.06 17.76
CA LEU A 3 -16.13 14.94 17.96
C LEU A 3 -15.52 16.29 17.57
N LYS A 4 -14.98 16.99 18.56
CA LYS A 4 -14.07 18.12 18.36
C LYS A 4 -13.00 17.71 17.35
N LYS A 5 -12.58 18.67 16.52
CA LYS A 5 -11.48 18.58 15.56
C LYS A 5 -10.32 17.78 16.17
N ALA A 6 -9.82 16.78 15.45
CA ALA A 6 -8.74 15.93 15.94
C ALA A 6 -7.45 16.78 16.10
N PHE A 7 -6.68 16.60 17.17
CA PHE A 7 -5.58 17.51 17.55
C PHE A 7 -4.50 17.68 16.45
N TRP A 8 -4.18 16.59 15.75
CA TRP A 8 -3.36 16.51 14.53
C TRP A 8 -3.76 17.48 13.41
N SER A 9 -5.01 17.95 13.37
CA SER A 9 -5.50 18.86 12.32
C SER A 9 -5.20 20.34 12.56
N ASP A 10 -4.61 20.67 13.70
CA ASP A 10 -4.07 22.01 13.99
C ASP A 10 -2.54 21.90 14.11
N GLY A 11 -1.89 21.87 12.95
CA GLY A 11 -0.44 21.96 12.85
C GLY A 11 0.07 23.30 13.40
N LEU A 12 1.06 23.19 14.29
CA LEU A 12 2.22 24.07 14.44
C LEU A 12 1.95 25.58 14.43
N ASN A 13 1.71 26.15 15.61
CA ASN A 13 2.13 27.52 15.90
C ASN A 13 2.44 27.66 17.40
N SER A 14 3.65 27.26 17.78
CA SER A 14 4.54 27.98 18.70
C SER A 14 5.67 27.03 19.17
N GLU A 15 6.78 27.01 18.45
CA GLU A 15 8.08 26.72 19.07
C GLU A 15 8.80 28.04 19.31
N SER A 16 9.68 28.04 20.32
CA SER A 16 10.39 29.14 20.98
C SER A 16 9.55 29.81 22.10
N GLU A 17 9.92 29.80 23.39
CA GLU A 17 11.22 29.65 24.07
C GLU A 17 11.04 29.26 25.56
N SER A 18 12.04 28.56 26.10
CA SER A 18 12.34 28.32 27.54
C SER A 18 11.51 27.29 28.33
N GLU A 19 11.72 25.99 28.07
CA GLU A 19 11.29 24.95 29.01
C GLU A 19 12.28 24.82 30.18
N SER A 20 11.96 25.53 31.26
CA SER A 20 12.32 25.08 32.61
C SER A 20 11.67 23.71 32.86
N GLN A 21 12.46 22.73 33.31
CA GLN A 21 11.96 21.42 33.75
C GLN A 21 11.04 21.62 34.96
N SER A 22 9.75 21.83 34.69
CA SER A 22 8.70 21.97 35.68
C SER A 22 7.93 20.63 35.77
N PRO A 23 7.69 20.09 36.98
CA PRO A 23 6.92 18.86 37.15
C PRO A 23 5.48 18.97 36.59
N VAL A 24 4.96 20.18 36.42
CA VAL A 24 3.68 20.43 35.75
C VAL A 24 3.80 20.25 34.23
N GLY A 25 4.91 20.68 33.63
CA GLY A 25 5.19 20.48 32.21
C GLY A 25 5.29 18.99 31.84
N ASP A 26 5.96 18.20 32.68
CA ASP A 26 6.06 16.75 32.49
C ASP A 26 4.70 16.04 32.60
N LEU A 27 3.85 16.48 33.53
CA LEU A 27 2.49 15.97 33.67
C LEU A 27 1.64 16.30 32.43
N VAL A 28 1.73 17.53 31.91
CA VAL A 28 1.00 17.94 30.69
C VAL A 28 1.43 17.10 29.50
N LYS A 29 2.74 16.94 29.27
CA LYS A 29 3.28 16.08 28.20
C LYS A 29 2.80 14.62 28.32
N SER A 30 2.77 14.09 29.54
CA SER A 30 2.25 12.75 29.80
C SER A 30 0.76 12.61 29.47
N LEU A 31 -0.05 13.59 29.88
CA LEU A 31 -1.48 13.61 29.60
C LEU A 31 -1.77 13.75 28.10
N ASP A 32 -1.02 14.59 27.39
CA ASP A 32 -1.15 14.73 25.94
C ASP A 32 -0.78 13.43 25.22
N LYS A 33 0.30 12.75 25.65
CA LYS A 33 0.65 11.42 25.12
C LYS A 33 -0.46 10.39 25.35
N HIS A 34 -1.04 10.36 26.54
CA HIS A 34 -2.17 9.47 26.85
C HIS A 34 -3.42 9.79 26.05
N ARG A 35 -3.71 11.08 25.81
CA ARG A 35 -4.81 11.51 24.94
C ARG A 35 -4.57 11.05 23.50
N LEU A 36 -3.38 11.29 22.98
CA LEU A 36 -2.99 10.90 21.62
C LEU A 36 -3.12 9.39 21.40
N TYR A 37 -2.67 8.59 22.37
CA TYR A 37 -2.83 7.13 22.34
C TYR A 37 -4.31 6.70 22.25
N ARG A 38 -5.19 7.34 23.03
CA ARG A 38 -6.63 7.06 23.00
C ARG A 38 -7.24 7.43 21.65
N GLU A 39 -6.82 8.55 21.06
CA GLU A 39 -7.28 9.00 19.75
C GLU A 39 -6.85 8.04 18.64
N VAL A 40 -5.57 7.60 18.58
CA VAL A 40 -5.10 6.55 17.66
C VAL A 40 -5.96 5.31 17.77
N THR A 41 -6.11 4.82 19.00
CA THR A 41 -6.82 3.58 19.27
C THR A 41 -8.28 3.68 18.87
N LEU A 42 -8.94 4.81 19.15
CA LEU A 42 -10.33 5.04 18.80
C LEU A 42 -10.52 5.16 17.28
N ALA A 43 -9.64 5.87 16.58
CA ALA A 43 -9.67 6.01 15.13
C ALA A 43 -9.54 4.64 14.44
N LEU A 44 -8.55 3.84 14.85
CA LEU A 44 -8.34 2.49 14.34
C LEU A 44 -9.52 1.57 14.66
N ARG A 45 -10.01 1.53 15.91
CA ARG A 45 -11.17 0.68 16.27
C ARG A 45 -12.40 1.03 15.45
N THR A 46 -12.67 2.32 15.26
CA THR A 46 -13.84 2.78 14.50
C THR A 46 -13.70 2.40 13.02
N GLY A 47 -12.55 2.70 12.42
CA GLY A 47 -12.27 2.35 11.01
C GLY A 47 -12.30 0.84 10.77
N LEU A 48 -11.67 0.05 11.64
CA LEU A 48 -11.59 -1.41 11.51
C LEU A 48 -12.93 -2.09 11.76
N ARG A 49 -13.76 -1.57 12.66
CA ARG A 49 -15.13 -2.09 12.85
C ARG A 49 -15.90 -2.00 11.52
N ASP A 50 -15.84 -0.85 10.85
CA ASP A 50 -16.58 -0.63 9.62
C ASP A 50 -15.92 -1.40 8.44
N ALA A 51 -14.58 -1.51 8.42
CA ALA A 51 -13.83 -2.32 7.45
C ALA A 51 -14.10 -3.84 7.56
N ARG A 52 -14.56 -4.33 8.72
CA ARG A 52 -14.96 -5.72 8.95
C ARG A 52 -16.42 -6.00 8.60
N ALA A 53 -17.18 -5.00 8.16
CA ALA A 53 -18.61 -5.15 7.90
C ALA A 53 -18.91 -6.11 6.74
N GLU A 54 -20.08 -6.73 6.78
CA GLU A 54 -20.55 -7.67 5.74
C GLU A 54 -20.87 -6.96 4.42
N PHE A 55 -21.15 -5.65 4.47
CA PHE A 55 -21.52 -4.83 3.32
C PHE A 55 -20.39 -3.92 2.84
N SER A 56 -20.15 -3.91 1.53
CA SER A 56 -19.08 -3.15 0.87
C SER A 56 -19.12 -1.66 1.17
N PHE A 57 -20.31 -1.04 1.22
CA PHE A 57 -20.43 0.40 1.50
C PHE A 57 -19.90 0.80 2.89
N LEU A 58 -20.09 -0.05 3.90
CA LEU A 58 -19.52 0.15 5.23
C LEU A 58 -18.02 -0.06 5.22
N ARG A 59 -17.54 -1.09 4.50
CA ARG A 59 -16.11 -1.34 4.36
C ARG A 59 -15.39 -0.19 3.69
N VAL A 60 -15.93 0.34 2.58
CA VAL A 60 -15.44 1.55 1.90
C VAL A 60 -15.37 2.74 2.86
N THR A 61 -16.39 2.93 3.71
CA THR A 61 -16.40 4.00 4.72
C THR A 61 -15.29 3.81 5.75
N GLY A 62 -15.12 2.58 6.25
CA GLY A 62 -14.05 2.21 7.17
C GLY A 62 -12.67 2.43 6.58
N LEU A 63 -12.43 1.95 5.36
CA LEU A 63 -11.16 2.10 4.64
C LEU A 63 -10.80 3.56 4.36
N ARG A 64 -11.78 4.40 3.99
CA ARG A 64 -11.56 5.85 3.83
C ARG A 64 -11.14 6.52 5.14
N ASN A 65 -11.77 6.13 6.25
CA ASN A 65 -11.42 6.65 7.57
C ASN A 65 -10.02 6.21 7.98
N ILE A 66 -9.65 4.95 7.74
CA ILE A 66 -8.30 4.44 8.01
C ILE A 66 -7.27 5.17 7.12
N LEU A 67 -7.53 5.30 5.82
CA LEU A 67 -6.61 5.98 4.91
C LEU A 67 -6.38 7.44 5.30
N LYS A 68 -7.45 8.16 5.67
CA LYS A 68 -7.34 9.52 6.20
C LYS A 68 -6.52 9.57 7.48
N PHE A 69 -6.76 8.62 8.39
CA PHE A 69 -5.99 8.49 9.63
C PHE A 69 -4.50 8.24 9.36
N LEU A 70 -4.15 7.33 8.44
CA LEU A 70 -2.75 7.03 8.08
C LEU A 70 -2.03 8.26 7.52
N ARG A 71 -2.71 9.09 6.71
CA ARG A 71 -2.14 10.36 6.23
C ARG A 71 -1.77 11.30 7.38
N SER A 72 -2.66 11.45 8.36
CA SER A 72 -2.36 12.28 9.55
C SER A 72 -1.29 11.66 10.45
N VAL A 73 -1.19 10.31 10.52
CA VAL A 73 -0.12 9.64 11.25
C VAL A 73 1.24 9.93 10.65
N ALA A 74 1.34 10.00 9.31
CA ALA A 74 2.57 10.24 8.58
C ALA A 74 3.18 11.64 8.81
N GLU A 75 2.45 12.56 9.45
CA GLU A 75 2.89 13.94 9.68
C GLU A 75 3.88 14.09 10.86
N SER A 76 4.02 13.08 11.75
CA SER A 76 4.97 13.15 12.86
C SER A 76 5.52 11.80 13.32
N ASP A 77 6.78 11.76 13.76
CA ASP A 77 7.41 10.54 14.29
C ASP A 77 6.70 10.00 15.53
N SER A 78 6.17 10.89 16.37
CA SER A 78 5.45 10.50 17.60
C SER A 78 4.18 9.70 17.27
N THR A 79 3.48 10.09 16.21
CA THR A 79 2.24 9.45 15.78
C THR A 79 2.51 8.17 15.01
N ILE A 80 3.61 8.11 14.24
CA ILE A 80 4.13 6.89 13.64
C ILE A 80 4.44 5.85 14.72
N SER A 81 5.18 6.23 15.76
CA SER A 81 5.52 5.32 16.87
C SER A 81 4.27 4.75 17.56
N LEU A 82 3.25 5.58 17.79
CA LEU A 82 1.99 5.13 18.36
C LEU A 82 1.22 4.19 17.42
N PHE A 83 1.22 4.47 16.12
CA PHE A 83 0.64 3.57 15.12
C PHE A 83 1.36 2.22 15.13
N CYS A 84 2.69 2.19 15.06
CA CYS A 84 3.49 0.95 15.13
C CYS A 84 3.16 0.15 16.39
N HIS A 85 3.12 0.81 17.55
CA HIS A 85 2.74 0.14 18.79
C HIS A 85 1.31 -0.42 18.74
N SER A 86 0.35 0.30 18.15
CA SER A 86 -1.02 -0.20 17.98
C SER A 86 -1.09 -1.46 17.12
N GLN A 87 -0.20 -1.62 16.14
CA GLN A 87 -0.16 -2.80 15.25
C GLN A 87 0.39 -4.06 15.94
N SER A 88 0.95 -3.94 17.15
CA SER A 88 1.25 -5.11 18.01
C SER A 88 0.01 -5.69 18.69
N ILE A 89 -1.11 -4.95 18.70
CA ILE A 89 -2.36 -5.36 19.35
C ILE A 89 -3.25 -6.03 18.30
N PRO A 90 -3.57 -7.34 18.41
CA PRO A 90 -4.27 -8.08 17.36
C PRO A 90 -5.59 -7.46 16.90
N GLN A 91 -6.35 -6.86 17.81
CA GLN A 91 -7.65 -6.26 17.47
C GLN A 91 -7.52 -4.97 16.64
N LEU A 92 -6.34 -4.32 16.66
CA LEU A 92 -6.04 -3.06 15.98
C LEU A 92 -5.17 -3.25 14.72
N GLN A 93 -4.80 -4.49 14.40
CA GLN A 93 -4.05 -4.79 13.20
C GLN A 93 -4.87 -4.51 11.95
N VAL A 94 -4.30 -3.73 11.04
CA VAL A 94 -4.98 -3.32 9.79
C VAL A 94 -4.81 -4.39 8.72
N VAL A 95 -3.59 -4.85 8.47
CA VAL A 95 -3.26 -5.77 7.37
C VAL A 95 -4.15 -7.03 7.34
N PRO A 96 -4.34 -7.78 8.44
CA PRO A 96 -5.19 -8.97 8.40
C PRO A 96 -6.64 -8.66 8.01
N VAL A 97 -7.16 -7.49 8.41
CA VAL A 97 -8.53 -7.08 8.08
C VAL A 97 -8.69 -6.83 6.58
N LEU A 98 -7.68 -6.24 5.93
CA LEU A 98 -7.71 -6.01 4.48
C LEU A 98 -7.83 -7.33 3.72
N PHE A 99 -6.99 -8.32 4.04
CA PHE A 99 -6.99 -9.63 3.37
C PHE A 99 -8.21 -10.49 3.71
N GLN A 100 -8.79 -10.34 4.89
CA GLN A 100 -9.97 -11.10 5.29
C GLN A 100 -11.28 -10.56 4.70
N HIS A 101 -11.36 -9.24 4.44
CA HIS A 101 -12.64 -8.59 4.12
C HIS A 101 -12.69 -7.87 2.77
N SER A 102 -11.56 -7.36 2.26
CA SER A 102 -11.53 -6.49 1.07
C SER A 102 -10.65 -6.99 -0.06
N LEU A 103 -9.58 -7.71 0.24
CA LEU A 103 -8.66 -8.33 -0.73
C LEU A 103 -8.83 -9.85 -0.76
N LYS A 104 -9.95 -10.36 -0.25
CA LYS A 104 -10.25 -11.79 -0.24
C LYS A 104 -10.57 -12.27 -1.66
N GLU A 105 -9.90 -13.33 -2.09
CA GLU A 105 -10.17 -13.94 -3.40
C GLU A 105 -11.57 -14.58 -3.43
N ILE A 106 -12.24 -14.46 -4.59
CA ILE A 106 -13.65 -14.85 -4.77
C ILE A 106 -13.85 -16.37 -4.69
N ASP A 107 -12.79 -17.16 -4.90
CA ASP A 107 -12.89 -18.63 -4.92
C ASP A 107 -13.34 -19.23 -3.58
N ASP A 108 -13.13 -18.52 -2.47
CA ASP A 108 -13.62 -18.89 -1.13
C ASP A 108 -15.15 -18.74 -0.96
N GLN A 109 -15.86 -18.20 -1.96
CA GLN A 109 -17.31 -18.00 -1.95
C GLN A 109 -18.05 -18.90 -2.95
N ARG A 110 -17.37 -19.81 -3.65
CA ARG A 110 -18.05 -20.80 -4.49
C ARG A 110 -18.87 -21.71 -3.59
N VAL A 111 -20.20 -21.63 -3.74
CA VAL A 111 -21.16 -22.54 -3.09
C VAL A 111 -20.82 -23.97 -3.48
N THR A 112 -20.13 -24.70 -2.61
CA THR A 112 -19.88 -26.14 -2.76
C THR A 112 -21.16 -26.89 -2.43
N SER A 113 -21.98 -27.09 -3.46
CA SER A 113 -23.17 -27.95 -3.48
C SER A 113 -24.35 -27.52 -2.57
N LEU A 114 -25.54 -27.48 -3.17
CA LEU A 114 -26.83 -27.25 -2.52
C LEU A 114 -27.48 -28.56 -2.02
N ASP A 115 -26.75 -29.67 -1.94
CA ASP A 115 -27.35 -31.01 -1.73
C ASP A 115 -27.85 -31.30 -0.30
N HIS A 116 -27.83 -30.33 0.63
CA HIS A 116 -28.26 -30.53 2.02
C HIS A 116 -29.22 -29.43 2.52
N ILE A 117 -30.45 -29.45 1.99
CA ILE A 117 -31.49 -28.41 2.17
C ILE A 117 -32.06 -28.27 3.60
N PHE A 118 -31.73 -29.15 4.57
CA PHE A 118 -32.46 -29.19 5.85
C PHE A 118 -31.65 -29.05 7.15
N SER A 119 -30.40 -28.57 7.12
CA SER A 119 -29.63 -28.35 8.38
C SER A 119 -28.62 -27.19 8.33
N VAL A 120 -28.83 -26.19 7.48
CA VAL A 120 -27.82 -25.16 7.22
C VAL A 120 -28.02 -23.93 8.11
N GLU A 121 -26.98 -23.57 8.87
CA GLU A 121 -26.89 -22.24 9.50
C GLU A 121 -27.06 -21.16 8.43
N PRO A 122 -27.78 -20.05 8.71
CA PRO A 122 -28.01 -19.02 7.72
C PRO A 122 -26.68 -18.50 7.18
N MET A 123 -26.49 -18.65 5.87
CA MET A 123 -25.29 -18.18 5.17
C MET A 123 -25.18 -16.68 5.37
N LYS A 124 -24.08 -16.21 5.98
CA LYS A 124 -23.81 -14.78 6.10
C LYS A 124 -23.64 -14.20 4.70
N ILE A 125 -24.57 -13.33 4.30
CA ILE A 125 -24.52 -12.65 3.01
C ILE A 125 -23.44 -11.58 3.10
N VAL A 126 -22.22 -11.93 2.70
CA VAL A 126 -21.13 -10.98 2.55
C VAL A 126 -21.15 -10.47 1.12
N SER A 127 -21.34 -9.16 0.94
CA SER A 127 -21.28 -8.58 -0.41
C SER A 127 -19.86 -8.68 -0.96
N PRO A 128 -19.66 -9.01 -2.24
CA PRO A 128 -18.33 -9.01 -2.86
C PRO A 128 -17.70 -7.61 -2.80
N SER A 129 -16.37 -7.56 -2.84
CA SER A 129 -15.64 -6.30 -2.84
C SER A 129 -15.77 -5.60 -4.18
N THR A 130 -16.16 -4.34 -4.14
CA THR A 130 -16.23 -3.46 -5.30
C THR A 130 -14.85 -2.93 -5.68
N ASP A 131 -14.70 -2.49 -6.92
CA ASP A 131 -13.46 -1.91 -7.46
C ASP A 131 -12.92 -0.76 -6.58
N ALA A 132 -13.81 0.13 -6.14
CA ALA A 132 -13.46 1.22 -5.24
C ALA A 132 -13.01 0.75 -3.84
N GLU A 133 -13.59 -0.35 -3.34
CA GLU A 133 -13.19 -0.96 -2.07
C GLU A 133 -11.79 -1.55 -2.18
N VAL A 134 -11.51 -2.31 -3.25
CA VAL A 134 -10.21 -2.91 -3.51
C VAL A 134 -9.13 -1.84 -3.66
N ALA A 135 -9.36 -0.80 -4.47
CA ALA A 135 -8.42 0.31 -4.63
C ALA A 135 -8.12 1.04 -3.30
N LEU A 136 -9.14 1.21 -2.45
CA LEU A 136 -8.95 1.79 -1.11
C LEU A 136 -8.16 0.86 -0.19
N ALA A 137 -8.45 -0.44 -0.21
CA ALA A 137 -7.74 -1.43 0.59
C ALA A 137 -6.26 -1.51 0.20
N LEU A 138 -5.94 -1.45 -1.09
CA LEU A 138 -4.56 -1.41 -1.59
C LEU A 138 -3.82 -0.15 -1.12
N ARG A 139 -4.47 1.02 -1.14
CA ARG A 139 -3.90 2.27 -0.61
C ARG A 139 -3.71 2.27 0.91
N VAL A 140 -4.60 1.61 1.64
CA VAL A 140 -4.44 1.42 3.09
C VAL A 140 -3.26 0.48 3.36
N LEU A 141 -3.15 -0.61 2.59
CA LEU A 141 -2.04 -1.55 2.67
C LEU A 141 -0.70 -0.86 2.39
N GLU A 142 -0.65 -0.04 1.34
CA GLU A 142 0.49 0.80 0.99
C GLU A 142 0.93 1.66 2.18
N GLY A 143 0.01 2.46 2.73
CA GLY A 143 0.31 3.31 3.88
C GLY A 143 0.77 2.53 5.11
N CYS A 144 0.17 1.36 5.39
CA CYS A 144 0.60 0.50 6.50
C CYS A 144 2.03 -0.04 6.33
N CYS A 145 2.42 -0.43 5.12
CA CYS A 145 3.75 -0.96 4.82
C CYS A 145 4.83 0.14 4.80
N LEU A 146 4.49 1.35 4.35
CA LEU A 146 5.41 2.49 4.39
C LEU A 146 5.66 2.99 5.83
N LEU A 147 4.66 2.91 6.72
CA LEU A 147 4.77 3.42 8.09
C LEU A 147 5.29 2.39 9.10
N HIS A 148 5.14 1.08 8.82
CA HIS A 148 5.42 0.03 9.80
C HIS A 148 5.94 -1.25 9.11
N ARG A 149 7.22 -1.58 9.35
CA ARG A 149 7.94 -2.67 8.69
C ARG A 149 7.32 -4.05 8.94
N GLU A 150 6.77 -4.29 10.13
CA GLU A 150 6.15 -5.56 10.47
C GLU A 150 4.81 -5.76 9.74
N SER A 151 4.18 -4.68 9.24
CA SER A 151 3.03 -4.80 8.32
C SER A 151 3.41 -5.56 7.06
N THR A 152 4.63 -5.38 6.57
CA THR A 152 5.19 -6.05 5.39
C THR A 152 5.36 -7.55 5.61
N ILE A 153 5.71 -7.95 6.84
CA ILE A 153 5.81 -9.35 7.27
C ILE A 153 4.40 -9.97 7.36
N LEU A 154 3.44 -9.26 7.95
CA LEU A 154 2.05 -9.70 7.99
C LEU A 154 1.46 -9.86 6.57
N ALA A 155 1.77 -8.92 5.66
CA ALA A 155 1.33 -9.02 4.27
C ALA A 155 1.85 -10.30 3.59
N HIS A 156 3.13 -10.63 3.80
CA HIS A 156 3.72 -11.88 3.33
C HIS A 156 2.99 -13.12 3.90
N GLN A 157 2.68 -13.13 5.20
CA GLN A 157 1.92 -14.24 5.84
C GLN A 157 0.53 -14.43 5.23
N HIS A 158 -0.06 -13.35 4.70
CA HIS A 158 -1.35 -13.38 4.00
C HIS A 158 -1.21 -13.60 2.49
N LYS A 159 -0.03 -13.99 1.98
CA LYS A 159 0.23 -14.20 0.54
C LYS A 159 -0.12 -12.96 -0.29
N ALA A 160 0.28 -11.78 0.18
CA ALA A 160 -0.05 -10.52 -0.45
C ALA A 160 0.34 -10.47 -1.93
N ILE A 161 1.52 -10.95 -2.28
CA ILE A 161 2.03 -10.86 -3.66
C ILE A 161 1.12 -11.61 -4.65
N PRO A 162 0.81 -12.91 -4.48
CA PRO A 162 -0.18 -13.59 -5.34
C PRO A 162 -1.51 -12.84 -5.48
N VAL A 163 -2.07 -12.34 -4.38
CA VAL A 163 -3.35 -11.60 -4.39
C VAL A 163 -3.25 -10.30 -5.20
N LEU A 164 -2.15 -9.57 -5.04
CA LEU A 164 -1.90 -8.33 -5.78
C LEU A 164 -1.63 -8.62 -7.26
N MET A 165 -0.88 -9.68 -7.59
CA MET A 165 -0.69 -10.10 -8.98
C MET A 165 -2.00 -10.47 -9.65
N ASN A 166 -2.87 -11.23 -8.98
CA ASN A 166 -4.21 -11.52 -9.49
C ASN A 166 -5.04 -10.24 -9.69
N THR A 167 -4.92 -9.28 -8.76
CA THR A 167 -5.58 -7.97 -8.89
C THR A 167 -5.07 -7.18 -10.09
N LEU A 168 -3.75 -7.18 -10.32
CA LEU A 168 -3.12 -6.52 -11.45
C LEU A 168 -3.59 -7.10 -12.80
N SER A 169 -3.75 -8.42 -12.90
CA SER A 169 -4.13 -9.08 -14.14
C SER A 169 -5.64 -9.11 -14.41
N THR A 170 -6.50 -9.02 -13.38
CA THR A 170 -7.96 -9.24 -13.53
C THR A 170 -8.86 -8.03 -13.27
N ARG A 171 -8.37 -6.99 -12.60
CA ARG A 171 -9.19 -5.84 -12.17
C ARG A 171 -9.03 -4.61 -13.08
N GLY A 172 -9.83 -3.58 -12.80
CA GLY A 172 -9.85 -2.35 -13.57
C GLY A 172 -8.66 -1.44 -13.32
N VAL A 173 -8.58 -0.38 -14.14
CA VAL A 173 -7.47 0.60 -14.15
C VAL A 173 -7.22 1.22 -12.78
N LEU A 174 -8.27 1.47 -11.99
CA LEU A 174 -8.16 2.09 -10.67
C LEU A 174 -7.42 1.18 -9.68
N GLU A 175 -7.77 -0.10 -9.66
CA GLU A 175 -7.18 -1.12 -8.80
C GLU A 175 -5.79 -1.49 -9.27
N GLN A 176 -5.58 -1.64 -10.57
CA GLN A 176 -4.26 -1.87 -11.16
C GLN A 176 -3.28 -0.76 -10.77
N GLY A 177 -3.72 0.50 -10.86
CA GLY A 177 -2.91 1.64 -10.46
C GLY A 177 -2.60 1.67 -8.96
N ALA A 178 -3.56 1.34 -8.09
CA ALA A 178 -3.32 1.24 -6.65
C ALA A 178 -2.47 0.01 -6.28
N CYS A 179 -2.55 -1.05 -7.09
CA CYS A 179 -1.83 -2.30 -6.90
C CYS A 179 -0.34 -2.12 -7.14
N LEU A 180 0.05 -1.37 -8.19
CA LEU A 180 1.45 -1.06 -8.47
C LEU A 180 2.10 -0.29 -7.32
N ASP A 181 1.41 0.70 -6.75
CA ASP A 181 1.90 1.45 -5.59
C ASP A 181 2.06 0.54 -4.35
N ALA A 182 1.05 -0.29 -4.08
CA ALA A 182 1.07 -1.24 -2.97
C ALA A 182 2.19 -2.29 -3.12
N LEU A 183 2.43 -2.82 -4.32
CA LEU A 183 3.50 -3.76 -4.61
C LEU A 183 4.87 -3.18 -4.24
N ILE A 184 5.16 -1.92 -4.60
CA ILE A 184 6.42 -1.26 -4.22
C ILE A 184 6.57 -1.22 -2.69
N SER A 185 5.53 -0.77 -1.97
CA SER A 185 5.59 -0.66 -0.52
C SER A 185 5.77 -2.01 0.21
N ILE A 186 5.17 -3.08 -0.32
CA ILE A 186 5.22 -4.42 0.28
C ILE A 186 6.56 -5.10 -0.02
N MET A 187 7.17 -4.79 -1.15
CA MET A 187 8.49 -5.29 -1.51
C MET A 187 9.61 -4.46 -0.88
N LEU A 188 9.34 -3.23 -0.45
CA LEU A 188 10.33 -2.40 0.24
C LEU A 188 10.86 -3.11 1.49
N ASP A 189 12.17 -3.33 1.52
CA ASP A 189 12.87 -4.02 2.61
C ASP A 189 12.40 -5.46 2.91
N SER A 190 11.74 -6.13 1.97
CA SER A 190 11.20 -7.48 2.15
C SER A 190 11.68 -8.44 1.05
N SER A 191 12.77 -9.16 1.32
CA SER A 191 13.29 -10.18 0.40
C SER A 191 12.30 -11.31 0.13
N ALA A 192 11.47 -11.67 1.12
CA ALA A 192 10.44 -12.70 0.96
C ALA A 192 9.39 -12.29 -0.09
N ASN A 193 8.85 -11.07 0.03
CA ASN A 193 7.88 -10.56 -0.95
C ASN A 193 8.51 -10.34 -2.33
N GLN A 194 9.79 -9.96 -2.40
CA GLN A 194 10.50 -9.80 -3.67
C GLN A 194 10.69 -11.14 -4.39
N MET A 195 11.05 -12.21 -3.65
CA MET A 195 11.13 -13.56 -4.21
C MET A 195 9.76 -14.07 -4.66
N ASP A 196 8.69 -13.81 -3.90
CA ASP A 196 7.33 -14.17 -4.31
C ASP A 196 6.92 -13.44 -5.59
N PHE A 197 7.34 -12.18 -5.76
CA PHE A 197 7.01 -11.38 -6.95
C PHE A 197 7.73 -11.92 -8.19
N GLU A 198 8.99 -12.29 -8.05
CA GLU A 198 9.76 -12.99 -9.09
C GLU A 198 9.11 -14.34 -9.43
N ALA A 199 8.72 -15.13 -8.43
CA ALA A 199 8.05 -16.42 -8.63
C ALA A 199 6.67 -16.31 -9.31
N CYS A 200 6.01 -15.15 -9.19
CA CYS A 200 4.76 -14.85 -9.89
C CYS A 200 4.98 -14.23 -11.28
N ASN A 201 6.21 -14.21 -11.81
CA ASN A 201 6.57 -13.55 -13.08
C ASN A 201 6.12 -12.08 -13.12
N GLY A 202 6.25 -11.36 -12.01
CA GLY A 202 5.66 -10.01 -11.89
C GLY A 202 6.17 -9.00 -12.92
N ILE A 203 7.40 -9.15 -13.40
CA ILE A 203 7.95 -8.32 -14.50
C ILE A 203 7.23 -8.58 -15.82
N GLU A 204 6.88 -9.84 -16.12
CA GLU A 204 6.16 -10.20 -17.34
C GLU A 204 4.78 -9.55 -17.36
N GLU A 205 4.02 -9.66 -16.26
CA GLU A 205 2.69 -9.05 -16.14
C GLU A 205 2.73 -7.52 -16.31
N VAL A 206 3.70 -6.84 -15.66
CA VAL A 206 3.87 -5.38 -15.83
C VAL A 206 4.28 -5.04 -17.27
N ALA A 207 5.12 -5.88 -17.89
CA ALA A 207 5.54 -5.68 -19.27
C ALA A 207 4.38 -5.86 -20.27
N LEU A 208 3.45 -6.78 -20.00
CA LEU A 208 2.21 -6.92 -20.79
C LEU A 208 1.36 -5.65 -20.71
N LEU A 209 1.17 -5.10 -19.50
CA LEU A 209 0.37 -3.88 -19.30
C LEU A 209 0.98 -2.65 -19.98
N ILE A 210 2.29 -2.40 -19.83
CA ILE A 210 2.92 -1.22 -20.40
C ILE A 210 2.98 -1.26 -21.94
N ARG A 211 3.01 -2.47 -22.54
CA ARG A 211 3.06 -2.66 -24.00
C ARG A 211 1.68 -2.62 -24.66
N ASP A 212 0.61 -2.84 -23.91
CA ASP A 212 -0.73 -2.80 -24.45
C ASP A 212 -1.18 -1.36 -24.74
N LYS A 213 -1.20 -1.00 -26.03
CA LYS A 213 -1.61 0.33 -26.50
C LYS A 213 -3.12 0.59 -26.35
N GLN A 214 -3.93 -0.42 -26.01
CA GLN A 214 -5.37 -0.26 -25.74
C GLN A 214 -5.66 0.17 -24.31
N ILE A 215 -4.69 -0.01 -23.40
CA ILE A 215 -4.81 0.41 -22.01
C ILE A 215 -4.60 1.93 -21.90
N GLU A 216 -5.27 2.54 -20.92
CA GLU A 216 -5.14 3.97 -20.62
C GLU A 216 -3.67 4.37 -20.43
N GLU A 217 -3.23 5.43 -21.13
CA GLU A 217 -1.84 5.91 -21.10
C GLU A 217 -1.35 6.19 -19.67
N ASN A 218 -2.22 6.70 -18.80
CA ASN A 218 -1.90 6.95 -17.39
C ASN A 218 -1.47 5.67 -16.64
N LEU A 219 -2.12 4.53 -16.93
CA LEU A 219 -1.74 3.26 -16.31
C LEU A 219 -0.42 2.74 -16.89
N ARG A 220 -0.22 2.88 -18.20
CA ARG A 220 1.05 2.52 -18.86
C ARG A 220 2.21 3.35 -18.31
N LEU A 221 2.01 4.65 -18.12
CA LEU A 221 2.98 5.55 -17.46
C LEU A 221 3.28 5.07 -16.04
N LYS A 222 2.26 4.72 -15.25
CA LYS A 222 2.43 4.19 -13.91
C LYS A 222 3.21 2.87 -13.87
N CYS A 223 3.05 2.00 -14.88
CA CYS A 223 3.91 0.82 -15.03
C CYS A 223 5.39 1.21 -15.21
N GLY A 224 5.66 2.28 -15.97
CA GLY A 224 7.01 2.84 -16.12
C GLY A 224 7.57 3.36 -14.80
N GLU A 225 6.77 4.12 -14.03
CA GLU A 225 7.13 4.60 -12.69
C GLU A 225 7.43 3.43 -11.75
N PHE A 226 6.59 2.39 -11.77
CA PHE A 226 6.79 1.16 -11.01
C PHE A 226 8.13 0.49 -11.33
N LEU A 227 8.46 0.29 -12.61
CA LEU A 227 9.73 -0.35 -13.01
C LEU A 227 10.96 0.46 -12.60
N LEU A 228 10.88 1.79 -12.70
CA LEU A 228 11.95 2.69 -12.26
C LEU A 228 12.16 2.61 -10.75
N LEU A 229 11.08 2.59 -9.97
CA LEU A 229 11.15 2.47 -8.51
C LEU A 229 11.64 1.09 -8.09
N LEU A 230 11.17 0.02 -8.74
CA LEU A 230 11.58 -1.36 -8.48
C LEU A 230 13.10 -1.53 -8.68
N ILE A 231 13.65 -1.03 -9.79
CA ILE A 231 15.09 -1.14 -10.05
C ILE A 231 15.90 -0.21 -9.14
N GLY A 232 15.45 1.02 -8.92
CA GLY A 232 16.21 2.02 -8.15
C GLY A 232 16.24 1.76 -6.65
N HIS A 233 15.13 1.30 -6.07
CA HIS A 233 14.96 1.24 -4.62
C HIS A 233 14.91 -0.18 -4.07
N LEU A 234 14.48 -1.16 -4.86
CA LEU A 234 14.30 -2.54 -4.41
C LEU A 234 15.46 -3.44 -4.83
N ASN A 235 16.01 -3.25 -6.04
CA ASN A 235 17.07 -4.10 -6.58
C ASN A 235 18.50 -3.55 -6.45
N GLY A 236 18.69 -2.30 -6.00
CA GLY A 236 19.99 -1.64 -5.92
C GLY A 236 20.93 -2.08 -4.78
N ARG A 237 20.66 -3.20 -4.09
CA ARG A 237 21.44 -3.65 -2.91
C ARG A 237 22.51 -4.67 -3.28
N GLU A 238 23.58 -4.76 -2.47
CA GLU A 238 24.77 -5.60 -2.69
C GLU A 238 24.49 -7.08 -2.99
N LYS A 239 23.32 -7.59 -2.59
CA LYS A 239 22.82 -8.90 -3.02
C LYS A 239 21.37 -8.75 -3.47
N PRO A 240 21.10 -8.64 -4.79
CA PRO A 240 19.75 -8.47 -5.29
C PRO A 240 18.95 -9.74 -4.98
N PRO A 241 17.80 -9.62 -4.29
CA PRO A 241 16.93 -10.75 -3.98
C PRO A 241 16.19 -11.27 -5.21
N MET A 242 16.03 -10.41 -6.24
CA MET A 242 15.53 -10.79 -7.56
C MET A 242 16.70 -10.94 -8.53
N VAL A 243 16.99 -12.16 -8.94
CA VAL A 243 18.19 -12.48 -9.73
C VAL A 243 17.97 -12.20 -11.21
N THR A 244 16.77 -12.45 -11.74
CA THR A 244 16.49 -12.39 -13.18
C THR A 244 15.96 -11.05 -13.65
N ILE A 245 15.65 -10.12 -12.73
CA ILE A 245 14.93 -8.88 -13.03
C ILE A 245 15.54 -8.05 -14.18
N HIS A 246 16.86 -7.95 -14.28
CA HIS A 246 17.51 -7.22 -15.38
C HIS A 246 17.38 -7.96 -16.72
N GLU A 247 17.47 -9.29 -16.70
CA GLU A 247 17.30 -10.12 -17.88
C GLU A 247 15.85 -10.13 -18.34
N ASP A 248 14.89 -10.17 -17.41
CA ASP A 248 13.46 -10.14 -17.70
C ASP A 248 13.04 -8.81 -18.32
N ILE A 249 13.47 -7.68 -17.75
CA ILE A 249 13.19 -6.35 -18.33
C ILE A 249 13.76 -6.26 -19.74
N ARG A 250 15.00 -6.71 -19.95
CA ARG A 250 15.62 -6.76 -21.29
C ARG A 250 14.85 -7.65 -22.25
N ARG A 251 14.41 -8.83 -21.79
CA ARG A 251 13.66 -9.81 -22.59
C ARG A 251 12.29 -9.28 -23.00
N PHE A 252 11.56 -8.64 -22.10
CA PHE A 252 10.17 -8.25 -22.33
C PHE A 252 9.99 -6.84 -22.92
N LEU A 253 10.90 -5.90 -22.60
CA LEU A 253 10.84 -4.50 -23.05
C LEU A 253 11.94 -4.12 -24.05
N GLY A 254 12.95 -4.97 -24.25
CA GLY A 254 14.06 -4.73 -25.16
C GLY A 254 15.24 -3.97 -24.54
N GLU A 255 16.41 -4.07 -25.19
CA GLU A 255 17.69 -3.52 -24.67
C GLU A 255 17.63 -2.01 -24.41
N LYS A 256 16.98 -1.26 -25.30
CA LYS A 256 16.91 0.20 -25.23
C LYS A 256 16.14 0.66 -23.98
N SER A 257 14.95 0.09 -23.76
CA SER A 257 14.12 0.42 -22.60
C SER A 257 14.77 -0.06 -21.30
N ALA A 258 15.37 -1.26 -21.29
CA ALA A 258 16.11 -1.78 -20.14
C ALA A 258 17.29 -0.87 -19.75
N SER A 259 18.07 -0.42 -20.73
CA SER A 259 19.19 0.50 -20.52
C SER A 259 18.74 1.85 -19.96
N LEU A 260 17.61 2.38 -20.44
CA LEU A 260 17.03 3.63 -19.93
C LEU A 260 16.57 3.49 -18.48
N ILE A 261 15.84 2.41 -18.15
CA ILE A 261 15.39 2.13 -16.79
C ILE A 261 16.58 2.05 -15.84
N TRP A 262 17.61 1.30 -16.22
CA TRP A 262 18.84 1.16 -15.42
C TRP A 262 19.59 2.47 -15.22
N ALA A 263 19.71 3.29 -16.27
CA ALA A 263 20.37 4.58 -16.15
C ALA A 263 19.56 5.53 -15.24
N ALA A 264 18.25 5.62 -15.45
CA ALA A 264 17.36 6.51 -14.71
C ALA A 264 17.23 6.14 -13.22
N SER A 265 17.32 4.85 -12.90
CA SER A 265 17.21 4.36 -11.51
C SER A 265 18.35 4.83 -10.60
N GLN A 266 19.48 5.28 -11.17
CA GLN A 266 20.65 5.76 -10.42
C GLN A 266 20.57 7.26 -10.05
N PHE A 267 19.63 8.03 -10.63
CA PHE A 267 19.62 9.50 -10.52
C PHE A 267 18.79 10.08 -9.35
N GLY A 268 18.17 9.25 -8.51
CA GLY A 268 17.13 9.70 -7.57
C GLY A 268 17.59 10.24 -6.21
N SER A 269 18.84 10.02 -5.79
CA SER A 269 19.23 10.20 -4.38
C SER A 269 19.51 11.65 -3.94
N THR A 270 19.73 12.58 -4.87
CA THR A 270 20.18 13.96 -4.57
C THR A 270 19.12 15.04 -4.74
N LEU A 271 17.94 14.71 -5.27
CA LEU A 271 16.86 15.67 -5.54
C LEU A 271 15.94 15.85 -4.33
N ASP A 272 15.22 16.97 -4.27
CA ASP A 272 14.12 17.25 -3.31
C ASP A 272 12.87 16.39 -3.64
N PRO A 273 11.98 16.02 -2.69
CA PRO A 273 10.86 15.10 -2.95
C PRO A 273 9.91 15.52 -4.10
N GLU A 274 9.58 16.81 -4.23
CA GLU A 274 8.72 17.29 -5.34
C GLU A 274 9.43 17.17 -6.70
N GLN A 275 10.74 17.44 -6.70
CA GLN A 275 11.58 17.28 -7.89
C GLN A 275 11.76 15.80 -8.25
N ARG A 276 11.82 14.90 -7.26
CA ARG A 276 11.87 13.45 -7.49
C ARG A 276 10.62 12.94 -8.17
N LEU A 277 9.44 13.39 -7.74
CA LEU A 277 8.17 12.96 -8.35
C LEU A 277 8.08 13.44 -9.81
N THR A 278 8.43 14.70 -10.06
CA THR A 278 8.48 15.25 -11.42
C THR A 278 9.50 14.52 -12.30
N ALA A 279 10.70 14.25 -11.77
CA ALA A 279 11.74 13.52 -12.48
C ALA A 279 11.31 12.08 -12.79
N LEU A 280 10.72 11.37 -11.81
CA LEU A 280 10.19 10.02 -12.00
C LEU A 280 9.18 9.98 -13.15
N HIS A 281 8.23 10.92 -13.16
CA HIS A 281 7.22 11.02 -14.20
C HIS A 281 7.83 11.27 -15.59
N ILE A 282 8.81 12.19 -15.68
CA ILE A 282 9.53 12.46 -16.93
C ILE A 282 10.28 11.20 -17.42
N GLN A 283 10.95 10.48 -16.53
CA GLN A 283 11.66 9.26 -16.91
C GLN A 283 10.71 8.13 -17.32
N ALA A 284 9.59 7.97 -16.61
CA ALA A 284 8.56 6.98 -16.95
C ALA A 284 7.99 7.24 -18.35
N ARG A 285 7.75 8.52 -18.69
CA ARG A 285 7.34 8.92 -20.04
C ARG A 285 8.38 8.55 -21.11
N ARG A 286 9.67 8.78 -20.84
CA ARG A 286 10.75 8.37 -21.76
C ARG A 286 10.83 6.86 -21.94
N VAL A 287 10.60 6.09 -20.87
CA VAL A 287 10.51 4.63 -20.95
C VAL A 287 9.36 4.23 -21.85
N LEU A 288 8.16 4.81 -21.65
CA LEU A 288 7.00 4.52 -22.47
C LEU A 288 7.23 4.86 -23.96
N GLU A 289 7.75 6.04 -24.25
CA GLU A 289 8.12 6.46 -25.61
C GLU A 289 9.12 5.50 -26.25
N SER A 290 10.06 4.95 -25.46
CA SER A 290 11.04 3.98 -25.97
C SER A 290 10.41 2.63 -26.35
N ILE A 291 9.33 2.24 -25.66
CA ILE A 291 8.58 1.00 -25.90
C ILE A 291 7.69 1.16 -27.12
N ASP A 292 7.05 2.32 -27.28
CA ASP A 292 6.12 2.58 -28.40
C ASP A 292 6.80 2.71 -29.77
N LEU A 293 8.10 2.99 -29.78
CA LEU A 293 8.94 3.01 -30.99
C LEU A 293 9.32 1.61 -31.49
N TYR A 294 9.01 0.56 -30.73
CA TYR A 294 9.16 -0.86 -31.09
C TYR A 294 7.80 -1.51 -31.34
#